data_AF-A0A4Q1SEM2-F1
#
_entry.id   AF-A0A4Q1SEM2-F1
#
_cell.length_a   1.000
_cell.length_b   1.000
_cell.length_c   1.000
_cell.angle_alpha   90.00
_cell.angle_beta   90.00
_cell.angle_gamma   90.00
#
_symmetry.space_group_name_H-M   'P 1'
#
loop_
_entity.id
_entity.type
_entity.pdbx_description
1 polymer ?
#
loop_
_entity_poly.entity_id
_entity_poly.type
_entity_poly.pdbx_seq_one_letter_code
_entity_poly.pdbx_strand_id
1 'polypeptide(L)'
;MDRRTLLSLSAKAGLLSALPSFGTSVLFAHPLPAFAHEGVALAHPTPDQVRWEDLEIGMFVHFSNETYLNGRPHDFSVPPSEVNPVDLDTDQWARTAVALGAKYIVFVAKHQYGFCSWQTETTDFSLKSSPWKNGKGDIMQMLRASCDKYQLGLGVYLSPRDDHFGAATGGICKTPEEQAKYNAIYRAQLTELVTRYGPLVEIWFDGATATPVGDILSKYQPHASIFQGPAATIRWVGNEDGFAPYPCWNGVDREASAAGTATALDSDPNGNRWLPSEVDVSIRRPDWFWTPDNENKVLSVDQLLSIYYRSVGRGAQLLLNIPPNPSGLLAAPDVAAATAFGAEIKRRFASPIAATSGKGAQVTLKLASSTRIDTVILQEAIEDGERVRAYTLEGRVNGSWTPLGEGSAIGHKRIQPVGPAVVDAVRITVTKAAAAPVLRTLAVYDTGVAPPSDWSAASALWSHNLIGDWKDGRFSLDLHKYVNEAAQYQLRLVPAEGTITEIKDISLILDGASQPKLLKHVPGHPDELIIDVTGLGDTGTISGTVIGATRGQALLQKL
;
A
#
# COMPACT_ATOMS: atom_id res chain seq x y z
N MET A 1 46.86 22.15 -79.29
CA MET A 1 46.06 22.67 -80.42
C MET A 1 44.85 23.36 -79.83
N ASP A 2 44.90 24.67 -79.85
CA ASP A 2 43.83 25.58 -79.48
C ASP A 2 42.85 25.71 -80.66
N ARG A 3 41.53 25.70 -80.39
CA ARG A 3 40.52 26.24 -81.30
C ARG A 3 39.30 26.75 -80.52
N ARG A 4 39.35 28.06 -80.31
CA ARG A 4 38.35 29.08 -80.71
C ARG A 4 37.17 29.31 -79.76
N THR A 5 37.13 30.44 -79.02
CA THR A 5 36.64 31.80 -79.41
C THR A 5 35.14 31.83 -79.80
N LEU A 6 34.29 32.79 -79.42
CA LEU A 6 34.46 34.20 -78.99
C LEU A 6 33.07 34.79 -78.59
N LEU A 7 33.10 35.99 -77.98
CA LEU A 7 32.08 37.07 -77.86
C LEU A 7 31.24 37.09 -76.55
N SER A 8 31.50 37.97 -75.57
CA SER A 8 31.28 39.45 -75.49
C SER A 8 29.77 39.79 -75.49
N LEU A 9 29.16 40.51 -74.55
CA LEU A 9 29.49 41.85 -74.02
C LEU A 9 28.57 42.16 -72.81
N SER A 10 29.14 42.60 -71.69
CA SER A 10 28.90 43.90 -71.01
C SER A 10 27.46 44.25 -70.53
N ALA A 11 27.18 44.77 -69.33
CA ALA A 11 28.03 45.29 -68.27
C ALA A 11 27.22 45.59 -67.00
N LYS A 12 27.99 45.80 -65.92
CA LYS A 12 27.75 46.58 -64.69
C LYS A 12 26.89 45.95 -63.60
N ALA A 13 27.19 46.09 -62.33
CA ALA A 13 28.41 46.32 -61.53
C ALA A 13 27.85 46.49 -60.10
N GLY A 14 28.41 45.79 -59.11
CA GLY A 14 28.07 46.01 -57.71
C GLY A 14 28.66 44.94 -56.81
N LEU A 15 29.86 45.20 -56.29
CA LEU A 15 30.48 44.48 -55.18
C LEU A 15 29.51 44.42 -53.98
N LEU A 16 29.43 43.29 -53.28
CA LEU A 16 30.04 43.14 -51.94
C LEU A 16 29.74 41.75 -51.34
N SER A 17 30.79 41.19 -50.73
CA SER A 17 30.80 40.28 -49.58
C SER A 17 30.00 38.97 -49.63
N ALA A 18 30.75 37.87 -49.64
CA ALA A 18 30.29 36.55 -49.21
C ALA A 18 29.62 36.62 -47.83
N LEU A 19 28.37 36.17 -47.75
CA LEU A 19 27.68 35.85 -46.50
C LEU A 19 27.55 34.32 -46.37
N PRO A 20 27.65 33.76 -45.16
CA PRO A 20 27.52 32.33 -44.94
C PRO A 20 26.06 31.92 -45.16
N SER A 21 25.89 30.73 -45.73
CA SER A 21 24.60 30.07 -45.88
C SER A 21 23.93 29.91 -44.50
N PHE A 22 22.92 30.72 -44.21
CA PHE A 22 21.99 30.45 -43.12
C PHE A 22 21.12 29.27 -43.54
N GLY A 23 21.55 28.07 -43.15
CA GLY A 23 20.66 26.92 -43.06
C GLY A 23 19.62 27.24 -41.99
N THR A 24 18.43 27.67 -42.41
CA THR A 24 17.23 27.65 -41.56
C THR A 24 16.94 26.20 -41.19
N SER A 25 17.48 25.75 -40.07
CA SER A 25 16.95 24.60 -39.36
C SER A 25 15.53 24.96 -38.93
N VAL A 26 14.56 24.52 -39.72
CA VAL A 26 13.16 24.50 -39.32
C VAL A 26 13.09 23.57 -38.12
N LEU A 27 13.07 24.15 -36.92
CA LEU A 27 12.66 23.47 -35.70
C LEU A 27 11.21 23.06 -35.93
N PHE A 28 10.98 21.79 -36.28
CA PHE A 28 9.65 21.20 -36.19
C PHE A 28 9.27 21.19 -34.71
N ALA A 29 8.60 22.24 -34.26
CA ALA A 29 7.82 22.18 -33.04
C ALA A 29 6.78 21.07 -33.23
N HIS A 30 7.05 19.90 -32.66
CA HIS A 30 6.04 18.86 -32.57
C HIS A 30 4.86 19.47 -31.81
N PRO A 31 3.64 19.46 -32.39
CA PRO A 31 2.47 19.91 -31.65
C PRO A 31 2.38 19.08 -30.38
N LEU A 32 2.29 19.76 -29.23
CA LEU A 32 2.01 19.11 -27.96
C LEU A 32 0.75 18.25 -28.15
N PRO A 33 0.72 17.00 -27.66
CA PRO A 33 -0.48 16.20 -27.75
C PRO A 33 -1.62 16.96 -27.06
N ALA A 34 -2.64 17.33 -27.83
CA ALA A 34 -3.89 17.77 -27.25
C ALA A 34 -4.45 16.57 -26.46
N PHE A 35 -4.60 16.73 -25.15
CA PHE A 35 -5.21 15.69 -24.32
C PHE A 35 -6.64 15.50 -24.81
N ALA A 36 -6.92 14.39 -25.48
CA ALA A 36 -8.28 13.96 -25.70
C ALA A 36 -8.89 13.72 -24.31
N HIS A 37 -9.95 14.46 -23.98
CA HIS A 37 -10.83 14.06 -22.90
C HIS A 37 -11.49 12.75 -23.33
N GLU A 38 -10.88 11.62 -22.99
CA GLU A 38 -11.66 10.41 -22.78
C GLU A 38 -12.60 10.77 -21.64
N GLY A 39 -13.91 10.79 -21.87
CA GLY A 39 -14.94 11.23 -20.93
C GLY A 39 -15.11 10.32 -19.70
N VAL A 40 -14.02 9.78 -19.17
CA VAL A 40 -13.96 8.94 -17.98
C VAL A 40 -14.08 9.85 -16.75
N ALA A 41 -15.14 9.66 -15.97
CA ALA A 41 -15.30 10.32 -14.68
C ALA A 41 -14.26 9.75 -13.71
N LEU A 42 -13.21 10.52 -13.42
CA LEU A 42 -12.16 10.11 -12.48
C LEU A 42 -12.72 10.01 -11.06
N ALA A 43 -12.23 9.03 -10.30
CA ALA A 43 -12.38 9.03 -8.85
C ALA A 43 -11.68 10.25 -8.24
N HIS A 44 -12.33 10.85 -7.24
CA HIS A 44 -11.78 11.93 -6.44
C HIS A 44 -11.72 11.52 -4.96
N PRO A 45 -10.63 11.83 -4.24
CA PRO A 45 -10.59 11.67 -2.81
C PRO A 45 -11.55 12.63 -2.12
N THR A 46 -12.07 12.21 -0.97
CA THR A 46 -12.63 13.14 0.02
C THR A 46 -11.50 13.97 0.67
N PRO A 47 -11.80 15.14 1.25
CA PRO A 47 -10.80 15.89 2.01
C PRO A 47 -10.15 15.09 3.14
N ASP A 48 -10.85 14.09 3.68
CA ASP A 48 -10.37 13.24 4.77
C ASP A 48 -9.35 12.22 4.25
N GLN A 49 -9.58 11.65 3.05
CA GLN A 49 -8.61 10.79 2.36
C GLN A 49 -7.34 11.55 1.97
N VAL A 50 -7.46 12.78 1.47
CA VAL A 50 -6.28 13.63 1.16
C VAL A 50 -5.44 13.86 2.42
N ARG A 51 -6.09 14.22 3.53
CA ARG A 51 -5.38 14.41 4.81
C ARG A 51 -4.69 13.14 5.30
N TRP A 52 -5.31 11.98 5.10
CA TRP A 52 -4.73 10.68 5.47
C TRP A 52 -3.53 10.31 4.60
N GLU A 53 -3.61 10.49 3.27
CA GLU A 53 -2.48 10.25 2.34
C GLU A 53 -1.30 11.19 2.65
N ASP A 54 -1.55 12.43 3.10
CA ASP A 54 -0.50 13.37 3.56
C ASP A 54 0.20 12.95 4.86
N LEU A 55 -0.32 11.97 5.60
CA LEU A 55 0.37 11.43 6.79
C LEU A 55 1.55 10.53 6.42
N GLU A 56 1.47 9.82 5.29
CA GLU A 56 2.46 8.90 4.70
C GLU A 56 2.88 7.70 5.55
N ILE A 57 3.21 7.91 6.83
CA ILE A 57 3.75 6.90 7.73
C ILE A 57 2.92 6.86 9.02
N GLY A 58 2.41 5.67 9.34
CA GLY A 58 1.85 5.30 10.64
C GLY A 58 2.73 4.27 11.34
N MET A 59 2.60 4.18 12.67
CA MET A 59 3.17 3.08 13.46
C MET A 59 2.04 2.17 13.94
N PHE A 60 2.16 0.87 13.72
CA PHE A 60 1.23 -0.12 14.24
C PHE A 60 1.79 -0.74 15.53
N VAL A 61 0.94 -1.02 16.50
CA VAL A 61 1.34 -1.63 17.78
C VAL A 61 0.45 -2.83 18.07
N HIS A 62 1.01 -4.03 17.83
CA HIS A 62 0.43 -5.30 18.27
C HIS A 62 0.89 -5.63 19.69
N PHE A 63 -0.03 -5.48 20.65
CA PHE A 63 0.18 -5.84 22.04
C PHE A 63 -1.11 -6.30 22.69
N SER A 64 -1.14 -7.55 23.15
CA SER A 64 -2.33 -8.24 23.68
C SER A 64 -1.88 -9.44 24.52
N ASN A 65 -2.80 -10.30 24.96
CA ASN A 65 -2.44 -11.54 25.65
C ASN A 65 -1.54 -12.46 24.81
N GLU A 66 -1.58 -12.35 23.47
CA GLU A 66 -0.67 -13.03 22.55
C GLU A 66 0.81 -12.75 22.84
N THR A 67 1.16 -11.55 23.31
CA THR A 67 2.55 -11.21 23.68
C THR A 67 3.09 -12.11 24.80
N TYR A 68 2.22 -12.78 25.56
CA TYR A 68 2.57 -13.63 26.70
C TYR A 68 2.49 -15.13 26.38
N LEU A 69 2.32 -15.53 25.12
CA LEU A 69 2.20 -16.94 24.74
C LEU A 69 3.39 -17.78 25.20
N ASN A 70 4.63 -17.27 25.13
CA ASN A 70 5.85 -17.97 25.57
C ASN A 70 5.99 -19.39 24.98
N GLY A 71 5.72 -19.54 23.67
CA GLY A 71 5.78 -20.83 22.97
C GLY A 71 4.54 -21.74 23.18
N ARG A 72 3.49 -21.25 23.84
CA ARG A 72 2.18 -21.92 23.90
C ARG A 72 1.50 -21.93 22.53
N PRO A 73 0.62 -22.91 22.27
CA PRO A 73 -0.24 -22.91 21.09
C PRO A 73 -1.04 -21.61 20.98
N HIS A 74 -1.37 -21.28 19.73
CA HIS A 74 -2.12 -20.11 19.33
C HIS A 74 -3.64 -20.33 19.54
N ASP A 75 -4.05 -20.53 20.80
CA ASP A 75 -5.38 -21.05 21.17
C ASP A 75 -6.04 -20.29 22.34
N PHE A 76 -5.89 -18.97 22.40
CA PHE A 76 -6.47 -18.08 23.44
C PHE A 76 -6.18 -18.51 24.90
N SER A 77 -5.20 -19.39 25.13
CA SER A 77 -4.91 -20.02 26.42
C SER A 77 -4.24 -19.13 27.47
N VAL A 78 -3.82 -17.92 27.10
CA VAL A 78 -3.24 -16.96 28.05
C VAL A 78 -4.37 -16.26 28.82
N PRO A 79 -4.55 -16.53 30.13
CA PRO A 79 -5.58 -15.90 30.93
C PRO A 79 -5.21 -14.44 31.27
N PRO A 80 -6.20 -13.57 31.59
CA PRO A 80 -5.95 -12.18 31.98
C PRO A 80 -4.97 -12.03 33.14
N SER A 81 -4.92 -13.01 34.05
CA SER A 81 -4.02 -13.01 35.22
C SER A 81 -2.53 -13.04 34.87
N GLU A 82 -2.17 -13.46 33.65
CA GLU A 82 -0.78 -13.50 33.17
C GLU A 82 -0.37 -12.24 32.39
N VAL A 83 -1.33 -11.45 31.93
CA VAL A 83 -1.07 -10.22 31.18
C VAL A 83 -0.69 -9.12 32.17
N ASN A 84 0.60 -8.88 32.39
CA ASN A 84 1.07 -7.93 33.40
C ASN A 84 2.27 -7.07 32.93
N PRO A 85 2.04 -6.03 32.12
CA PRO A 85 3.12 -5.19 31.59
C PRO A 85 3.57 -4.13 32.59
N VAL A 86 4.36 -4.55 33.57
CA VAL A 86 4.75 -3.73 34.74
C VAL A 86 5.47 -2.43 34.38
N ASP A 87 6.19 -2.39 33.25
CA ASP A 87 7.01 -1.26 32.81
C ASP A 87 6.41 -0.51 31.62
N LEU A 88 5.12 -0.75 31.30
CA LEU A 88 4.47 -0.16 30.13
C LEU A 88 4.59 1.36 30.08
N ASP A 89 5.20 1.86 29.00
CA ASP A 89 5.41 3.30 28.73
C ASP A 89 4.92 3.64 27.32
N THR A 90 3.69 4.15 27.20
CA THR A 90 3.16 4.63 25.91
C THR A 90 3.86 5.90 25.42
N ASP A 91 4.55 6.66 26.28
CA ASP A 91 5.38 7.76 25.82
C ASP A 91 6.64 7.22 25.12
N GLN A 92 7.17 6.06 25.51
CA GLN A 92 8.27 5.40 24.78
C GLN A 92 7.82 5.01 23.36
N TRP A 93 6.59 4.49 23.24
CA TRP A 93 6.00 4.17 21.94
C TRP A 93 5.86 5.42 21.09
N ALA A 94 5.28 6.50 21.65
CA ALA A 94 5.10 7.77 20.95
C ALA A 94 6.42 8.43 20.54
N ARG A 95 7.44 8.43 21.41
CA ARG A 95 8.79 8.92 21.05
C ARG A 95 9.38 8.14 19.88
N THR A 96 9.19 6.83 19.87
CA THR A 96 9.67 5.95 18.78
C THR A 96 8.93 6.26 17.48
N ALA A 97 7.61 6.44 17.53
CA ALA A 97 6.81 6.84 16.37
C ALA A 97 7.28 8.18 15.77
N VAL A 98 7.55 9.19 16.61
CA VAL A 98 8.10 10.48 16.15
C VAL A 98 9.49 10.29 15.51
N ALA A 99 10.36 9.47 16.11
CA ALA A 99 11.70 9.20 15.59
C ALA A 99 11.68 8.43 14.26
N LEU A 100 10.72 7.52 14.09
CA LEU A 100 10.40 6.83 12.83
C LEU A 100 9.94 7.79 11.73
N GLY A 101 9.38 8.95 12.10
CA GLY A 101 8.76 9.91 11.18
C GLY A 101 7.24 9.71 11.03
N ALA A 102 6.64 8.78 11.78
CA ALA A 102 5.21 8.51 11.76
C ALA A 102 4.39 9.71 12.26
N LYS A 103 3.15 9.82 11.77
CA LYS A 103 2.20 10.88 12.15
C LYS A 103 1.05 10.39 13.02
N TYR A 104 0.87 9.08 13.11
CA TYR A 104 -0.17 8.46 13.91
C TYR A 104 0.28 7.08 14.40
N ILE A 105 -0.42 6.58 15.42
CA ILE A 105 -0.25 5.22 15.94
C ILE A 105 -1.58 4.50 15.83
N VAL A 106 -1.61 3.32 15.23
CA VAL A 106 -2.75 2.38 15.30
C VAL A 106 -2.44 1.36 16.38
N PHE A 107 -3.35 1.18 17.34
CA PHE A 107 -3.19 0.20 18.42
C PHE A 107 -4.20 -0.93 18.32
N VAL A 108 -3.72 -2.16 18.47
CA VAL A 108 -4.54 -3.37 18.56
C VAL A 108 -5.23 -3.42 19.91
N ALA A 109 -6.41 -2.80 20.00
CA ALA A 109 -7.20 -2.78 21.22
C ALA A 109 -7.80 -4.16 21.54
N LYS A 110 -8.13 -4.94 20.50
CA LYS A 110 -8.55 -6.34 20.59
C LYS A 110 -8.06 -7.09 19.35
N HIS A 111 -7.33 -8.19 19.55
CA HIS A 111 -6.91 -9.08 18.48
C HIS A 111 -7.85 -10.31 18.37
N GLN A 112 -7.52 -11.29 17.53
CA GLN A 112 -8.40 -12.41 17.16
C GLN A 112 -8.85 -13.30 18.33
N TYR A 113 -8.10 -13.35 19.43
CA TYR A 113 -8.48 -14.11 20.62
C TYR A 113 -9.47 -13.39 21.55
N GLY A 114 -9.80 -12.12 21.28
CA GLY A 114 -10.85 -11.40 22.00
C GLY A 114 -10.41 -10.68 23.28
N PHE A 115 -9.13 -10.76 23.66
CA PHE A 115 -8.64 -10.05 24.85
C PHE A 115 -8.69 -8.54 24.64
N CYS A 116 -9.36 -7.82 25.55
CA CYS A 116 -9.55 -6.38 25.44
C CYS A 116 -8.51 -5.60 26.27
N SER A 117 -7.73 -4.75 25.60
CA SER A 117 -6.65 -3.93 26.17
C SER A 117 -7.12 -2.56 26.73
N TRP A 118 -8.41 -2.41 27.00
CA TRP A 118 -9.02 -1.22 27.62
C TRP A 118 -10.07 -1.62 28.67
N GLN A 119 -10.58 -0.63 29.41
CA GLN A 119 -11.65 -0.85 30.40
C GLN A 119 -13.02 -1.03 29.72
N THR A 120 -13.25 -2.21 29.14
CA THR A 120 -14.53 -2.57 28.54
C THR A 120 -15.56 -3.04 29.56
N GLU A 121 -16.84 -2.76 29.32
CA GLU A 121 -17.95 -3.30 30.12
C GLU A 121 -18.51 -4.62 29.57
N THR A 122 -18.00 -5.12 28.44
CA THR A 122 -18.62 -6.26 27.75
C THR A 122 -18.06 -7.62 28.15
N THR A 123 -16.85 -7.69 28.73
CA THR A 123 -16.21 -8.95 29.13
C THR A 123 -15.15 -8.75 30.20
N ASP A 124 -15.01 -9.76 31.06
CA ASP A 124 -13.90 -9.88 32.01
C ASP A 124 -12.63 -10.44 31.36
N PHE A 125 -12.68 -10.90 30.10
CA PHE A 125 -11.49 -11.27 29.31
C PHE A 125 -10.78 -10.00 28.79
N SER A 126 -10.28 -9.21 29.74
CA SER A 126 -9.72 -7.88 29.51
C SER A 126 -8.71 -7.51 30.59
N LEU A 127 -8.05 -6.36 30.42
CA LEU A 127 -7.17 -5.80 31.46
C LEU A 127 -7.86 -5.51 32.80
N LYS A 128 -9.21 -5.46 32.83
CA LYS A 128 -9.98 -5.34 34.07
C LYS A 128 -9.73 -6.50 35.04
N SER A 129 -9.46 -7.68 34.49
CA SER A 129 -9.16 -8.92 35.24
C SER A 129 -7.67 -9.22 35.35
N SER A 130 -6.81 -8.31 34.88
CA SER A 130 -5.36 -8.41 35.00
C SER A 130 -4.86 -7.84 36.34
N PRO A 131 -3.74 -8.34 36.90
CA PRO A 131 -3.10 -7.73 38.06
C PRO A 131 -2.49 -6.34 37.74
N TRP A 132 -2.29 -6.02 36.46
CA TRP A 132 -1.66 -4.78 36.05
C TRP A 132 -2.46 -3.56 36.51
N LYS A 133 -1.78 -2.63 37.22
CA LYS A 133 -2.40 -1.46 37.85
C LYS A 133 -3.65 -1.83 38.68
N ASN A 134 -3.65 -3.01 39.31
CA ASN A 134 -4.77 -3.54 40.09
C ASN A 134 -6.08 -3.61 39.28
N GLY A 135 -6.02 -4.05 38.03
CA GLY A 135 -7.17 -4.16 37.12
C GLY A 135 -7.71 -2.82 36.60
N LYS A 136 -7.05 -1.70 36.91
CA LYS A 136 -7.51 -0.34 36.53
C LYS A 136 -6.72 0.26 35.36
N GLY A 137 -5.85 -0.53 34.76
CA GLY A 137 -5.04 -0.07 33.63
C GLY A 137 -5.86 0.05 32.35
N ASP A 138 -5.59 1.09 31.57
CA ASP A 138 -6.23 1.34 30.28
C ASP A 138 -5.17 1.82 29.28
N ILE A 139 -4.79 0.96 28.34
CA ILE A 139 -3.72 1.26 27.39
C ILE A 139 -4.19 2.29 26.36
N MET A 140 -5.47 2.25 25.95
CA MET A 140 -6.04 3.23 25.02
C MET A 140 -6.01 4.65 25.60
N GLN A 141 -6.38 4.81 26.88
CA GLN A 141 -6.33 6.11 27.56
C GLN A 141 -4.90 6.62 27.74
N MET A 142 -3.95 5.74 28.09
CA MET A 142 -2.53 6.08 28.19
C MET A 142 -1.98 6.50 26.83
N LEU A 143 -2.27 5.74 25.78
CA LEU A 143 -1.78 6.02 24.43
C LEU A 143 -2.40 7.30 23.85
N ARG A 144 -3.68 7.59 24.09
CA ARG A 144 -4.28 8.89 23.72
C ARG A 144 -3.52 10.06 24.35
N ALA A 145 -3.22 9.98 25.65
CA ALA A 145 -2.46 11.03 26.34
C ALA A 145 -1.05 11.20 25.75
N SER A 146 -0.37 10.10 25.41
CA SER A 146 0.92 10.14 24.73
C SER A 146 0.81 10.74 23.32
N CYS A 147 -0.18 10.33 22.52
CA CYS A 147 -0.43 10.90 21.20
C CYS A 147 -0.68 12.43 21.27
N ASP A 148 -1.46 12.91 22.23
CA ASP A 148 -1.66 14.35 22.45
C ASP A 148 -0.36 15.07 22.81
N LYS A 149 0.43 14.49 23.73
CA LYS A 149 1.70 15.04 24.17
C LYS A 149 2.73 15.15 23.05
N TYR A 150 2.76 14.19 22.12
CA TYR A 150 3.73 14.11 21.03
C TYR A 150 3.16 14.52 19.66
N GLN A 151 1.94 15.06 19.63
CA GLN A 151 1.26 15.55 18.41
C GLN A 151 1.09 14.47 17.34
N LEU A 152 0.69 13.28 17.76
CA LEU A 152 0.37 12.15 16.90
C LEU A 152 -1.14 11.95 16.81
N GLY A 153 -1.60 11.49 15.65
CA GLY A 153 -2.90 10.86 15.50
C GLY A 153 -3.00 9.56 16.29
N LEU A 154 -4.22 9.16 16.64
CA LEU A 154 -4.51 7.85 17.23
C LEU A 154 -5.46 7.11 16.30
N GLY A 155 -5.13 5.87 15.96
CA GLY A 155 -6.02 4.91 15.33
C GLY A 155 -6.23 3.71 16.23
N VAL A 156 -7.26 2.92 15.93
CA VAL A 156 -7.59 1.73 16.70
C VAL A 156 -7.87 0.55 15.78
N TYR A 157 -7.33 -0.60 16.12
CA TYR A 157 -7.69 -1.88 15.52
C TYR A 157 -8.62 -2.62 16.49
N LEU A 158 -9.73 -3.12 15.97
CA LEU A 158 -10.71 -3.93 16.69
C LEU A 158 -11.04 -5.17 15.83
N SER A 159 -10.38 -6.29 16.11
CA SER A 159 -10.58 -7.54 15.37
C SER A 159 -12.05 -7.93 15.32
N PRO A 160 -12.64 -8.05 14.11
CA PRO A 160 -13.95 -8.65 13.89
C PRO A 160 -13.97 -10.13 14.28
N ARG A 161 -12.89 -10.87 14.04
CA ARG A 161 -12.69 -12.23 14.59
C ARG A 161 -12.55 -12.15 16.11
N ASP A 162 -13.23 -13.03 16.81
CA ASP A 162 -13.18 -13.12 18.26
C ASP A 162 -13.46 -14.56 18.69
N ASP A 163 -12.38 -15.32 18.89
CA ASP A 163 -12.44 -16.74 19.25
C ASP A 163 -13.08 -16.93 20.63
N HIS A 164 -12.97 -15.94 21.54
CA HIS A 164 -13.60 -15.98 22.87
C HIS A 164 -15.14 -15.96 22.78
N PHE A 165 -15.70 -15.26 21.79
CA PHE A 165 -17.13 -15.26 21.52
C PHE A 165 -17.57 -16.18 20.36
N GLY A 166 -16.67 -17.02 19.85
CA GLY A 166 -16.96 -17.98 18.77
C GLY A 166 -17.25 -17.34 17.42
N ALA A 167 -16.73 -16.13 17.19
CA ALA A 167 -16.86 -15.41 15.93
C ALA A 167 -15.60 -15.62 15.08
N ALA A 168 -15.74 -16.28 13.94
CA ALA A 168 -14.64 -16.50 12.99
C ALA A 168 -14.27 -15.20 12.24
N THR A 169 -13.34 -15.29 11.28
CA THR A 169 -12.98 -14.19 10.38
C THR A 169 -14.21 -13.44 9.87
N GLY A 170 -14.14 -12.11 9.85
CA GLY A 170 -15.28 -11.27 9.49
C GLY A 170 -16.27 -11.04 10.63
N GLY A 171 -16.06 -11.65 11.80
CA GLY A 171 -17.02 -11.65 12.89
C GLY A 171 -18.24 -12.51 12.62
N ILE A 172 -18.05 -13.63 11.92
CA ILE A 172 -19.12 -14.53 11.49
C ILE A 172 -19.29 -15.66 12.52
N CYS A 173 -20.50 -15.79 13.06
CA CYS A 173 -20.87 -16.86 13.99
C CYS A 173 -21.60 -18.00 13.28
N LYS A 174 -21.69 -19.17 13.93
CA LYS A 174 -22.28 -20.39 13.34
C LYS A 174 -23.79 -20.29 13.14
N THR A 175 -24.47 -19.59 14.05
CA THR A 175 -25.94 -19.44 14.01
C THR A 175 -26.38 -17.98 14.01
N PRO A 176 -27.58 -17.66 13.48
CA PRO A 176 -28.12 -16.30 13.53
C PRO A 176 -28.29 -15.75 14.96
N GLU A 177 -28.57 -16.62 15.95
CA GLU A 177 -28.72 -16.20 17.34
C GLU A 177 -27.37 -15.81 17.95
N GLU A 178 -26.32 -16.60 17.73
CA GLU A 178 -24.96 -16.27 18.13
C GLU A 178 -24.48 -15.00 17.44
N GLN A 179 -24.77 -14.85 16.15
CA GLN A 179 -24.43 -13.64 15.39
C GLN A 179 -25.11 -12.40 15.99
N ALA A 180 -26.39 -12.49 16.37
CA ALA A 180 -27.09 -11.35 16.98
C ALA A 180 -26.48 -10.96 18.33
N LYS A 181 -26.07 -11.94 19.15
CA LYS A 181 -25.37 -11.70 20.43
C LYS A 181 -24.00 -11.07 20.19
N TYR A 182 -23.22 -11.61 19.27
CA TYR A 182 -21.90 -11.08 18.94
C TYR A 182 -21.97 -9.67 18.36
N ASN A 183 -22.93 -9.40 17.46
CA ASN A 183 -23.17 -8.07 16.92
C ASN A 183 -23.42 -7.04 18.04
N ALA A 184 -24.18 -7.40 19.07
CA ALA A 184 -24.44 -6.51 20.20
C ALA A 184 -23.16 -6.21 21.01
N ILE A 185 -22.34 -7.23 21.26
CA ILE A 185 -21.05 -7.11 21.96
C ILE A 185 -20.08 -6.25 21.13
N TYR A 186 -19.89 -6.60 19.86
CA TYR A 186 -18.95 -5.92 18.97
C TYR A 186 -19.33 -4.45 18.77
N ARG A 187 -20.61 -4.14 18.58
CA ARG A 187 -21.10 -2.76 18.49
C ARG A 187 -20.90 -1.99 19.79
N ALA A 188 -21.09 -2.63 20.94
CA ALA A 188 -20.82 -2.01 22.24
C ALA A 188 -19.32 -1.69 22.37
N GLN A 189 -18.44 -2.67 22.15
CA GLN A 189 -16.98 -2.49 22.18
C GLN A 189 -16.51 -1.38 21.23
N LEU A 190 -16.98 -1.39 19.98
CA LEU A 190 -16.67 -0.32 19.03
C LEU A 190 -17.14 1.04 19.54
N THR A 191 -18.37 1.12 20.06
CA THR A 191 -18.91 2.38 20.62
C THR A 191 -18.02 2.90 21.76
N GLU A 192 -17.52 2.04 22.65
CA GLU A 192 -16.59 2.45 23.70
C GLU A 192 -15.32 3.06 23.11
N LEU A 193 -14.69 2.37 22.16
CA LEU A 193 -13.45 2.82 21.52
C LEU A 193 -13.63 4.14 20.76
N VAL A 194 -14.73 4.30 20.03
CA VAL A 194 -14.96 5.49 19.20
C VAL A 194 -15.54 6.69 19.96
N THR A 195 -15.92 6.54 21.23
CA THR A 195 -16.49 7.64 22.03
C THR A 195 -15.64 8.05 23.23
N ARG A 196 -14.80 7.17 23.77
CA ARG A 196 -14.05 7.43 25.01
C ARG A 196 -12.65 8.01 24.78
N TYR A 197 -12.04 7.80 23.61
CA TYR A 197 -10.63 8.14 23.36
C TYR A 197 -10.41 9.29 22.37
N GLY A 198 -11.42 10.14 22.19
CA GLY A 198 -11.34 11.33 21.33
C GLY A 198 -11.35 11.01 19.83
N PRO A 199 -10.98 11.98 18.97
CA PRO A 199 -10.94 11.79 17.52
C PRO A 199 -9.89 10.75 17.13
N LEU A 200 -10.28 9.85 16.21
CA LEU A 200 -9.43 8.82 15.64
C LEU A 200 -9.05 9.19 14.21
N VAL A 201 -7.81 8.93 13.83
CA VAL A 201 -7.32 9.05 12.46
C VAL A 201 -7.74 7.83 11.64
N GLU A 202 -7.77 6.66 12.26
CA GLU A 202 -7.99 5.40 11.56
C GLU A 202 -8.69 4.36 12.43
N ILE A 203 -9.58 3.57 11.84
CA ILE A 203 -10.26 2.44 12.48
C ILE A 203 -10.06 1.21 11.61
N TRP A 204 -9.47 0.17 12.21
CA TRP A 204 -9.03 -1.06 11.55
C TRP A 204 -9.90 -2.28 11.94
N PHE A 205 -10.42 -2.96 10.91
CA PHE A 205 -11.30 -4.12 10.93
C PHE A 205 -10.67 -5.19 10.04
N ASP A 206 -9.84 -6.01 10.66
CA ASP A 206 -9.14 -7.12 10.00
C ASP A 206 -10.12 -8.13 9.37
N GLY A 207 -9.84 -8.52 8.13
CA GLY A 207 -10.72 -9.42 7.37
C GLY A 207 -12.14 -8.89 7.15
N ALA A 208 -12.35 -7.57 7.24
CA ALA A 208 -13.66 -6.89 7.20
C ALA A 208 -14.61 -7.29 8.35
N THR A 209 -15.77 -6.64 8.45
CA THR A 209 -16.77 -6.93 9.49
C THR A 209 -18.15 -7.17 8.92
N ALA A 210 -18.77 -8.29 9.30
CA ALA A 210 -20.16 -8.63 9.05
C ALA A 210 -21.11 -7.92 10.02
N THR A 211 -20.60 -7.44 11.15
CA THR A 211 -21.40 -6.65 12.10
C THR A 211 -21.70 -5.29 11.47
N PRO A 212 -22.96 -4.87 11.35
CA PRO A 212 -23.27 -3.53 10.87
C PRO A 212 -22.72 -2.50 11.85
N VAL A 213 -21.85 -1.59 11.40
CA VAL A 213 -21.24 -0.55 12.25
C VAL A 213 -21.26 0.85 11.63
N GLY A 214 -21.75 0.99 10.39
CA GLY A 214 -21.70 2.25 9.65
C GLY A 214 -22.43 3.41 10.34
N ASP A 215 -23.49 3.14 11.10
CA ASP A 215 -24.21 4.12 11.89
C ASP A 215 -23.38 4.65 13.08
N ILE A 216 -22.57 3.80 13.72
CA ILE A 216 -21.66 4.17 14.80
C ILE A 216 -20.52 5.03 14.24
N LEU A 217 -19.90 4.58 13.15
CA LEU A 217 -18.80 5.27 12.50
C LEU A 217 -19.21 6.68 12.03
N SER A 218 -20.30 6.77 11.27
CA SER A 218 -20.80 8.06 10.74
C SER A 218 -21.19 9.04 11.85
N LYS A 219 -21.67 8.52 12.99
CA LYS A 219 -22.11 9.36 14.11
C LYS A 219 -20.95 9.89 14.95
N TYR A 220 -19.96 9.04 15.26
CA TYR A 220 -18.95 9.35 16.27
C TYR A 220 -17.57 9.65 15.69
N GLN A 221 -17.23 9.09 14.52
CA GLN A 221 -15.92 9.24 13.88
C GLN A 221 -16.05 9.47 12.37
N PRO A 222 -16.81 10.49 11.91
CA PRO A 222 -17.05 10.71 10.48
C PRO A 222 -15.80 11.10 9.68
N HIS A 223 -14.70 11.43 10.37
CA HIS A 223 -13.44 11.88 9.78
C HIS A 223 -12.31 10.87 9.86
N ALA A 224 -12.56 9.68 10.42
CA ALA A 224 -11.56 8.61 10.49
C ALA A 224 -11.49 7.87 9.16
N SER A 225 -10.28 7.45 8.77
CA SER A 225 -10.11 6.46 7.72
C SER A 225 -10.58 5.10 8.21
N ILE A 226 -11.35 4.39 7.39
CA ILE A 226 -11.92 3.09 7.73
C ILE A 226 -11.27 2.01 6.86
N PHE A 227 -10.68 1.04 7.53
CA PHE A 227 -10.07 -0.17 6.99
C PHE A 227 -10.72 -1.34 7.72
N GLN A 228 -11.23 -2.43 7.17
CA GLN A 228 -11.85 -2.67 5.88
C GLN A 228 -13.38 -2.85 6.06
N GLY A 229 -14.07 -3.37 5.04
CA GLY A 229 -15.49 -3.72 5.10
C GLY A 229 -16.41 -2.69 4.43
N PRO A 230 -17.74 -2.82 4.52
CA PRO A 230 -18.66 -2.02 3.71
C PRO A 230 -18.53 -0.49 3.87
N ALA A 231 -17.96 -0.02 4.98
CA ALA A 231 -17.69 1.40 5.24
C ALA A 231 -16.28 1.86 4.85
N ALA A 232 -15.48 1.03 4.18
CA ALA A 232 -14.07 1.30 3.90
C ALA A 232 -13.86 2.59 3.11
N THR A 233 -12.90 3.39 3.58
CA THR A 233 -12.42 4.60 2.89
C THR A 233 -10.95 4.47 2.46
N ILE A 234 -10.25 3.45 2.94
CA ILE A 234 -8.92 3.03 2.51
C ILE A 234 -8.93 1.51 2.30
N ARG A 235 -7.88 0.94 1.70
CA ARG A 235 -7.80 -0.50 1.47
C ARG A 235 -6.42 -1.08 1.74
N TRP A 236 -6.39 -2.39 1.97
CA TRP A 236 -5.17 -3.17 2.03
C TRP A 236 -4.45 -3.20 0.69
N VAL A 237 -3.11 -3.29 0.74
CA VAL A 237 -2.31 -3.43 -0.47
C VAL A 237 -2.39 -4.84 -1.08
N GLY A 238 -2.69 -5.87 -0.28
CA GLY A 238 -2.76 -7.26 -0.75
C GLY A 238 -1.63 -8.16 -0.24
N ASN A 239 -0.65 -7.62 0.48
CA ASN A 239 0.45 -8.39 1.10
C ASN A 239 0.90 -7.74 2.40
N GLU A 240 1.57 -8.52 3.24
CA GLU A 240 2.24 -8.06 4.48
C GLU A 240 3.77 -8.02 4.31
N ASP A 241 4.24 -7.97 3.06
CA ASP A 241 5.66 -7.98 2.72
C ASP A 241 6.27 -6.58 2.69
N GLY A 242 5.44 -5.55 2.80
CA GLY A 242 5.85 -4.15 2.85
C GLY A 242 6.03 -3.52 1.47
N PHE A 243 5.19 -3.86 0.49
CA PHE A 243 5.22 -3.15 -0.80
C PHE A 243 3.85 -2.98 -1.48
N ALA A 244 3.71 -1.86 -2.18
CA ALA A 244 2.70 -1.63 -3.20
C ALA A 244 3.25 -1.97 -4.60
N PRO A 245 2.42 -2.49 -5.51
CA PRO A 245 2.83 -2.70 -6.89
C PRO A 245 3.15 -1.37 -7.60
N TYR A 246 3.79 -1.43 -8.76
CA TYR A 246 3.96 -0.24 -9.61
C TYR A 246 3.59 -0.55 -11.07
N PRO A 247 2.59 0.14 -11.66
CA PRO A 247 1.78 1.20 -11.04
C PRO A 247 0.85 0.69 -9.91
N CYS A 248 0.46 1.58 -9.00
CA CYS A 248 -0.60 1.40 -8.01
C CYS A 248 -1.54 2.60 -8.14
N TRP A 249 -2.81 2.35 -8.45
CA TRP A 249 -3.81 3.40 -8.70
C TRP A 249 -4.74 3.51 -7.52
N ASN A 250 -5.08 4.72 -7.08
CA ASN A 250 -6.03 4.91 -5.98
C ASN A 250 -7.50 4.70 -6.40
N GLY A 251 -7.77 4.69 -7.71
CA GLY A 251 -9.07 4.38 -8.28
C GLY A 251 -9.37 2.87 -8.23
N VAL A 252 -10.64 2.55 -7.92
CA VAL A 252 -11.22 1.21 -8.03
C VAL A 252 -12.62 1.28 -8.61
N ASP A 253 -13.12 0.14 -9.12
CA ASP A 253 -14.54 0.02 -9.41
C ASP A 253 -15.38 -0.02 -8.11
N ARG A 254 -16.42 0.80 -8.04
CA ARG A 254 -17.28 0.97 -6.87
C ARG A 254 -18.12 -0.27 -6.57
N GLU A 255 -18.64 -0.94 -7.58
CA GLU A 255 -19.51 -2.11 -7.39
C GLU A 255 -18.67 -3.31 -6.94
N ALA A 256 -17.55 -3.57 -7.61
CA ALA A 256 -16.61 -4.62 -7.25
C ALA A 256 -15.99 -4.43 -5.86
N SER A 257 -15.76 -3.16 -5.45
CA SER A 257 -15.21 -2.82 -4.13
C SER A 257 -16.27 -2.60 -3.04
N ALA A 258 -17.56 -2.86 -3.29
CA ALA A 258 -18.63 -2.54 -2.34
C ALA A 258 -18.49 -3.26 -0.98
N ALA A 259 -17.89 -4.46 -0.97
CA ALA A 259 -17.58 -5.20 0.25
C ALA A 259 -16.43 -4.57 1.08
N GLY A 260 -15.64 -3.67 0.47
CA GLY A 260 -14.50 -3.01 1.10
C GLY A 260 -13.31 -3.92 1.37
N THR A 261 -13.15 -4.96 0.56
CA THR A 261 -12.05 -5.94 0.61
C THR A 261 -11.21 -5.90 -0.67
N ALA A 262 -11.24 -4.77 -1.39
CA ALA A 262 -10.42 -4.58 -2.59
C ALA A 262 -8.94 -4.48 -2.20
N THR A 263 -8.04 -4.94 -3.05
CA THR A 263 -6.58 -4.86 -2.84
C THR A 263 -5.92 -4.02 -3.94
N ALA A 264 -4.58 -3.93 -3.95
CA ALA A 264 -3.89 -3.27 -5.05
C ALA A 264 -4.07 -3.97 -6.41
N LEU A 265 -4.54 -5.23 -6.44
CA LEU A 265 -4.91 -5.90 -7.70
C LEU A 265 -6.19 -5.35 -8.33
N ASP A 266 -7.06 -4.77 -7.52
CA ASP A 266 -8.26 -4.06 -7.99
C ASP A 266 -7.93 -2.60 -8.40
N SER A 267 -6.65 -2.22 -8.45
CA SER A 267 -6.23 -0.90 -8.94
C SER A 267 -6.72 -0.70 -10.37
N ASP A 268 -7.61 0.27 -10.54
CA ASP A 268 -8.12 0.66 -11.85
C ASP A 268 -7.83 2.15 -12.08
N PRO A 269 -6.98 2.51 -13.07
CA PRO A 269 -6.75 3.91 -13.41
C PRO A 269 -8.07 4.65 -13.71
N ASN A 270 -9.07 3.96 -14.26
CA ASN A 270 -10.37 4.50 -14.66
C ASN A 270 -11.48 4.24 -13.63
N GLY A 271 -11.12 3.78 -12.42
CA GLY A 271 -12.07 3.49 -11.35
C GLY A 271 -12.90 4.72 -10.94
N ASN A 272 -14.12 4.46 -10.46
CA ASN A 272 -15.12 5.47 -10.09
C ASN A 272 -15.30 5.62 -8.56
N ARG A 273 -14.42 5.00 -7.76
CA ARG A 273 -14.30 5.19 -6.31
C ARG A 273 -12.82 5.40 -5.95
N TRP A 274 -12.55 6.39 -5.12
CA TRP A 274 -11.22 6.59 -4.54
C TRP A 274 -11.09 5.74 -3.28
N LEU A 275 -10.14 4.81 -3.30
CA LEU A 275 -9.87 3.87 -2.21
C LEU A 275 -8.35 3.63 -2.14
N PRO A 276 -7.59 4.55 -1.51
CA PRO A 276 -6.14 4.52 -1.54
C PRO A 276 -5.59 3.35 -0.73
N SER A 277 -4.40 2.89 -1.12
CA SER A 277 -3.76 1.69 -0.55
C SER A 277 -2.92 2.00 0.68
N GLU A 278 -3.05 1.16 1.70
CA GLU A 278 -2.17 1.06 2.86
C GLU A 278 -1.31 -0.20 2.77
N VAL A 279 0.00 -0.02 2.93
CA VAL A 279 1.01 -1.06 3.03
C VAL A 279 1.33 -1.28 4.50
N ASP A 280 0.82 -2.36 5.06
CA ASP A 280 1.10 -2.81 6.42
C ASP A 280 2.23 -3.84 6.41
N VAL A 281 3.14 -3.74 7.38
CA VAL A 281 4.27 -4.67 7.51
C VAL A 281 4.87 -4.60 8.91
N SER A 282 5.36 -5.73 9.43
CA SER A 282 6.09 -5.76 10.70
C SER A 282 7.58 -5.46 10.56
N ILE A 283 8.16 -4.77 11.54
CA ILE A 283 9.62 -4.63 11.67
C ILE A 283 10.29 -5.97 12.00
N ARG A 284 9.54 -6.98 12.44
CA ARG A 284 10.01 -8.33 12.84
C ARG A 284 9.43 -9.43 11.94
N ARG A 285 9.41 -9.21 10.63
CA ARG A 285 8.72 -10.11 9.68
C ARG A 285 9.06 -11.61 9.89
N PRO A 286 8.06 -12.50 9.75
CA PRO A 286 6.64 -12.22 9.50
C PRO A 286 5.84 -11.91 10.79
N ASP A 287 6.51 -11.79 11.93
CA ASP A 287 5.85 -11.79 13.23
C ASP A 287 5.29 -10.41 13.59
N TRP A 288 3.98 -10.33 13.85
CA TRP A 288 3.31 -9.11 14.29
C TRP A 288 3.49 -8.84 15.78
N PHE A 289 3.50 -9.88 16.61
CA PHE A 289 3.73 -9.77 18.05
C PHE A 289 5.21 -10.00 18.40
N TRP A 290 5.64 -9.46 19.54
CA TRP A 290 6.96 -9.74 20.08
C TRP A 290 6.99 -11.15 20.68
N THR A 291 8.07 -11.88 20.42
CA THR A 291 8.38 -13.14 21.11
C THR A 291 9.89 -13.21 21.38
N PRO A 292 10.35 -13.99 22.37
CA PRO A 292 11.78 -14.22 22.57
C PRO A 292 12.47 -14.80 21.32
N ASP A 293 11.74 -15.57 20.51
CA ASP A 293 12.27 -16.27 19.34
C ASP A 293 12.45 -15.35 18.12
N ASN A 294 11.86 -14.16 18.12
CA ASN A 294 11.97 -13.22 17.01
C ASN A 294 12.92 -12.05 17.27
N GLU A 295 13.63 -12.02 18.40
CA GLU A 295 14.54 -10.93 18.79
C GLU A 295 15.52 -10.52 17.68
N ASN A 296 16.04 -11.49 16.93
CA ASN A 296 17.01 -11.31 15.84
C ASN A 296 16.40 -11.01 14.45
N LYS A 297 15.07 -10.91 14.33
CA LYS A 297 14.37 -10.68 13.05
C LYS A 297 14.12 -9.20 12.72
N VAL A 298 14.65 -8.28 13.53
CA VAL A 298 14.48 -6.83 13.29
C VAL A 298 15.07 -6.46 11.94
N LEU A 299 14.26 -5.86 11.08
CA LEU A 299 14.69 -5.40 9.76
C LEU A 299 15.80 -4.35 9.88
N SER A 300 16.79 -4.47 9.00
CA SER A 300 17.85 -3.48 8.83
C SER A 300 17.31 -2.18 8.20
N VAL A 301 18.05 -1.08 8.34
CA VAL A 301 17.71 0.22 7.73
C VAL A 301 17.58 0.10 6.21
N ASP A 302 18.41 -0.70 5.54
CA ASP A 302 18.34 -0.89 4.09
C ASP A 302 17.06 -1.62 3.66
N GLN A 303 16.62 -2.62 4.44
CA GLN A 303 15.35 -3.31 4.21
C GLN A 303 14.15 -2.37 4.45
N LEU A 304 14.19 -1.55 5.50
CA LEU A 304 13.16 -0.55 5.78
C LEU A 304 13.11 0.54 4.70
N LEU A 305 14.26 0.94 4.15
CA LEU A 305 14.31 1.83 2.99
C LEU A 305 13.71 1.18 1.76
N SER A 306 14.02 -0.09 1.47
CA SER A 306 13.36 -0.81 0.36
C SER A 306 11.83 -0.73 0.49
N ILE A 307 11.29 -1.02 1.68
CA ILE A 307 9.86 -0.88 2.00
C ILE A 307 9.37 0.55 1.74
N TYR A 308 10.08 1.58 2.22
CA TYR A 308 9.70 2.98 2.02
C TYR A 308 9.61 3.38 0.54
N TYR A 309 10.62 3.05 -0.27
CA TYR A 309 10.61 3.32 -1.71
C TYR A 309 9.52 2.54 -2.43
N ARG A 310 9.11 1.39 -1.89
CA ARG A 310 8.08 0.51 -2.45
C ARG A 310 6.69 0.69 -1.82
N SER A 311 6.49 1.64 -0.91
CA SER A 311 5.21 2.02 -0.30
C SER A 311 4.93 3.50 -0.56
N VAL A 312 5.41 4.38 0.32
CA VAL A 312 5.34 5.86 0.20
C VAL A 312 5.92 6.34 -1.13
N GLY A 313 7.01 5.71 -1.58
CA GLY A 313 7.62 6.01 -2.89
C GLY A 313 6.79 5.60 -4.11
N ARG A 314 5.66 4.92 -3.91
CA ARG A 314 4.69 4.47 -4.93
C ARG A 314 3.28 5.01 -4.67
N GLY A 315 3.14 6.01 -3.79
CA GLY A 315 1.88 6.71 -3.53
C GLY A 315 0.97 6.02 -2.53
N ALA A 316 1.44 4.96 -1.86
CA ALA A 316 0.70 4.24 -0.82
C ALA A 316 1.14 4.68 0.59
N GLN A 317 0.26 4.53 1.56
CA GLN A 317 0.59 4.71 2.98
C GLN A 317 1.48 3.57 3.47
N LEU A 318 2.39 3.84 4.42
CA LEU A 318 3.13 2.81 5.16
C LEU A 318 2.66 2.74 6.61
N LEU A 319 2.13 1.60 7.03
CA LEU A 319 1.80 1.29 8.42
C LEU A 319 2.81 0.26 8.98
N LEU A 320 3.86 0.73 9.65
CA LEU A 320 4.95 -0.12 10.13
C LEU A 320 4.68 -0.61 11.57
N ASN A 321 4.54 -1.91 11.76
CA ASN A 321 4.36 -2.51 13.07
C ASN A 321 5.66 -2.62 13.86
N ILE A 322 5.60 -2.21 15.13
CA ILE A 322 6.67 -2.38 16.12
C ILE A 322 6.05 -2.92 17.41
N PRO A 323 6.23 -4.21 17.74
CA PRO A 323 5.55 -4.81 18.88
C PRO A 323 6.31 -4.59 20.21
N PRO A 324 5.62 -4.16 21.28
CA PRO A 324 6.16 -4.19 22.63
C PRO A 324 6.36 -5.62 23.13
N ASN A 325 7.36 -5.80 23.98
CA ASN A 325 7.60 -7.05 24.71
C ASN A 325 6.64 -7.19 25.93
N PRO A 326 6.66 -8.32 26.68
CA PRO A 326 5.79 -8.56 27.83
C PRO A 326 5.88 -7.54 28.97
N SER A 327 6.97 -6.76 29.07
CA SER A 327 7.08 -5.67 30.05
C SER A 327 6.27 -4.43 29.65
N GLY A 328 5.85 -4.34 28.38
CA GLY A 328 5.13 -3.20 27.81
C GLY A 328 6.04 -2.17 27.12
N LEU A 329 7.29 -2.55 26.79
CA LEU A 329 8.27 -1.67 26.15
C LEU A 329 8.63 -2.19 24.75
N LEU A 330 8.84 -1.27 23.81
CA LEU A 330 9.53 -1.59 22.56
C LEU A 330 10.98 -1.94 22.87
N ALA A 331 11.48 -3.05 22.32
CA ALA A 331 12.84 -3.49 22.58
C ALA A 331 13.86 -2.55 21.91
N ALA A 332 15.05 -2.45 22.52
CA ALA A 332 16.07 -1.47 22.10
C ALA A 332 16.51 -1.60 20.63
N PRO A 333 16.66 -2.82 20.05
CA PRO A 333 16.98 -2.97 18.63
C PRO A 333 15.91 -2.38 17.69
N ASP A 334 14.62 -2.52 18.03
CA ASP A 334 13.50 -1.97 17.26
C ASP A 334 13.52 -0.46 17.27
N VAL A 335 13.68 0.14 18.46
CA VAL A 335 13.76 1.59 18.63
C VAL A 335 14.95 2.15 17.87
N ALA A 336 16.10 1.46 17.92
CA ALA A 336 17.30 1.86 17.20
C ALA A 336 17.10 1.79 15.67
N ALA A 337 16.53 0.70 15.16
CA ALA A 337 16.25 0.53 13.74
C ALA A 337 15.25 1.58 13.22
N ALA A 338 14.13 1.78 13.94
CA ALA A 338 13.12 2.78 13.59
C ALA A 338 13.68 4.21 13.61
N THR A 339 14.48 4.55 14.63
CA THR A 339 15.14 5.87 14.74
C THR A 339 16.14 6.09 13.61
N ALA A 340 16.98 5.10 13.32
CA ALA A 340 17.97 5.20 12.23
C ALA A 340 17.31 5.31 10.86
N PHE A 341 16.22 4.56 10.65
CA PHE A 341 15.43 4.62 9.43
C PHE A 341 14.76 5.99 9.23
N GLY A 342 14.08 6.53 10.24
CA GLY A 342 13.47 7.86 10.17
C GLY A 342 14.51 8.97 9.96
N ALA A 343 15.68 8.86 10.61
CA ALA A 343 16.81 9.77 10.38
C ALA A 343 17.31 9.71 8.93
N GLU A 344 17.38 8.53 8.33
CA GLU A 344 17.85 8.33 6.96
C GLU A 344 16.84 8.84 5.92
N ILE A 345 15.53 8.65 6.13
CA ILE A 345 14.48 9.31 5.31
C ILE A 345 14.66 10.83 5.36
N LYS A 346 14.79 11.38 6.57
CA LYS A 346 14.97 12.83 6.76
C LYS A 346 16.23 13.34 6.07
N ARG A 347 17.35 12.63 6.20
CA ARG A 347 18.62 12.97 5.55
C ARG A 347 18.47 13.04 4.03
N ARG A 348 17.75 12.08 3.43
CA ARG A 348 17.56 12.01 1.97
C ARG A 348 16.57 13.05 1.44
N PHE A 349 15.47 13.30 2.15
CA PHE A 349 14.29 13.91 1.53
C PHE A 349 13.70 15.12 2.26
N ALA A 350 14.23 15.52 3.43
CA ALA A 350 13.67 16.67 4.15
C ALA A 350 13.95 18.03 3.47
N SER A 351 14.94 18.10 2.58
CA SER A 351 15.33 19.35 1.93
C SER A 351 15.69 19.09 0.46
N PRO A 352 14.79 19.39 -0.50
CA PRO A 352 15.13 19.32 -1.91
C PRO A 352 16.19 20.36 -2.28
N ILE A 353 16.97 20.08 -3.31
CA ILE A 353 17.86 21.07 -3.94
C ILE A 353 17.02 22.21 -4.52
N ALA A 354 15.93 21.85 -5.20
CA ALA A 354 14.93 22.78 -5.70
C ALA A 354 13.62 22.03 -5.94
N ALA A 355 12.52 22.77 -5.94
CA ALA A 355 11.19 22.26 -6.24
C ALA A 355 10.37 23.29 -7.03
N THR A 356 9.42 22.82 -7.82
CA THR A 356 8.40 23.63 -8.52
C THR A 356 7.08 22.88 -8.54
N SER A 357 6.00 23.59 -8.83
CA SER A 357 4.69 23.03 -9.19
C SER A 357 4.31 23.51 -10.59
N GLY A 358 3.26 22.94 -11.19
CA GLY A 358 2.83 23.36 -12.52
C GLY A 358 1.63 22.60 -13.07
N LYS A 359 1.03 23.15 -14.13
CA LYS A 359 -0.09 22.56 -14.87
C LYS A 359 0.29 22.29 -16.32
N GLY A 360 -0.33 21.29 -16.92
CA GLY A 360 -0.15 20.94 -18.33
C GLY A 360 0.84 19.80 -18.57
N ALA A 361 1.06 19.47 -19.84
CA ALA A 361 1.85 18.31 -20.25
C ALA A 361 3.34 18.40 -19.87
N GLN A 362 3.86 19.61 -19.62
CA GLN A 362 5.28 19.82 -19.40
C GLN A 362 5.50 20.80 -18.26
N VAL A 363 6.28 20.39 -17.26
CA VAL A 363 6.71 21.23 -16.14
C VAL A 363 8.22 21.18 -16.07
N THR A 364 8.86 22.35 -16.04
CA THR A 364 10.32 22.48 -16.00
C THR A 364 10.76 23.17 -14.72
N LEU A 365 11.62 22.50 -13.96
CA LEU A 365 12.35 23.04 -12.83
C LEU A 365 13.71 23.55 -13.32
N LYS A 366 13.96 24.86 -13.21
CA LYS A 366 15.31 25.43 -13.43
C LYS A 366 16.07 25.46 -12.12
N LEU A 367 17.34 25.07 -12.14
CA LEU A 367 18.23 25.14 -10.99
C LEU A 367 19.03 26.45 -11.01
N ALA A 368 19.48 26.90 -9.84
CA ALA A 368 20.26 28.13 -9.71
C ALA A 368 21.63 28.03 -10.42
N SER A 369 22.19 26.82 -10.45
CA SER A 369 23.44 26.47 -11.11
C SER A 369 23.41 25.00 -11.51
N SER A 370 24.32 24.59 -12.40
CA SER A 370 24.55 23.17 -12.70
C SER A 370 24.87 22.39 -11.42
N THR A 371 24.01 21.44 -11.07
CA THR A 371 24.04 20.74 -9.78
C THR A 371 23.87 19.25 -9.99
N ARG A 372 24.59 18.43 -9.21
CA ARG A 372 24.40 16.98 -9.19
C ARG A 372 23.03 16.64 -8.60
N ILE A 373 22.33 15.71 -9.21
CA ILE A 373 21.09 15.10 -8.70
C ILE A 373 21.17 13.57 -8.86
N ASP A 374 20.43 12.84 -8.04
CA ASP A 374 20.26 11.38 -8.17
C ASP A 374 18.83 10.89 -7.86
N THR A 375 17.92 11.77 -7.44
CA THR A 375 16.52 11.40 -7.19
C THR A 375 15.58 12.54 -7.61
N VAL A 376 14.43 12.18 -8.16
CA VAL A 376 13.31 13.07 -8.45
C VAL A 376 12.09 12.62 -7.64
N ILE A 377 11.41 13.56 -6.97
CA ILE A 377 10.11 13.32 -6.33
C ILE A 377 9.03 14.06 -7.10
N LEU A 378 7.97 13.34 -7.44
CA LEU A 378 6.80 13.84 -8.15
C LEU A 378 5.56 13.68 -7.28
N GLN A 379 4.65 14.64 -7.31
CA GLN A 379 3.35 14.57 -6.63
C GLN A 379 2.28 15.23 -7.50
N GLU A 380 1.16 14.56 -7.69
CA GLU A 380 -0.04 15.18 -8.28
C GLU A 380 -0.83 15.95 -7.20
N ALA A 381 -1.64 16.91 -7.63
CA ALA A 381 -2.70 17.48 -6.79
C ALA A 381 -3.89 16.50 -6.80
N ILE A 382 -3.89 15.54 -5.89
CA ILE A 382 -4.83 14.40 -5.91
C ILE A 382 -6.28 14.79 -5.61
N GLU A 383 -6.54 15.96 -5.02
CA GLU A 383 -7.88 16.54 -4.83
C GLU A 383 -8.67 16.57 -6.16
N ASP A 384 -7.90 16.71 -7.23
CA ASP A 384 -8.29 16.90 -8.60
C ASP A 384 -8.34 15.56 -9.38
N GLY A 385 -8.16 14.43 -8.69
CA GLY A 385 -8.05 13.06 -9.22
C GLY A 385 -6.62 12.67 -9.58
N GLU A 386 -6.38 11.38 -9.80
CA GLU A 386 -5.10 10.84 -10.28
C GLU A 386 -5.10 10.83 -11.82
N ARG A 387 -4.28 11.69 -12.44
CA ARG A 387 -4.44 12.06 -13.87
C ARG A 387 -3.33 11.48 -14.75
N VAL A 388 -2.09 11.49 -14.29
CA VAL A 388 -0.93 11.05 -15.08
C VAL A 388 -0.97 9.54 -15.29
N ARG A 389 -0.82 9.10 -16.55
CA ARG A 389 -0.79 7.67 -16.93
C ARG A 389 0.59 7.22 -17.38
N ALA A 390 1.34 8.12 -18.00
CA ALA A 390 2.73 7.91 -18.40
C ALA A 390 3.47 9.24 -18.47
N TYR A 391 4.76 9.23 -18.12
CA TYR A 391 5.62 10.40 -18.19
C TYR A 391 7.07 10.03 -18.49
N THR A 392 7.83 11.00 -18.98
CA THR A 392 9.29 10.94 -19.08
C THR A 392 9.93 12.06 -18.25
N LEU A 393 11.13 11.80 -17.77
CA LEU A 393 11.99 12.74 -17.06
C LEU A 393 13.24 13.01 -17.88
N GLU A 394 13.61 14.28 -17.99
CA GLU A 394 14.81 14.72 -18.69
C GLU A 394 15.58 15.73 -17.82
N GLY A 395 16.90 15.69 -17.92
CA GLY A 395 17.82 16.62 -17.29
C GLY A 395 18.56 17.40 -18.36
N ARG A 396 18.72 18.72 -18.20
CA ARG A 396 19.44 19.55 -19.16
C ARG A 396 20.92 19.60 -18.81
N VAL A 397 21.75 19.08 -19.71
CA VAL A 397 23.21 19.01 -19.61
C VAL A 397 23.81 19.80 -20.76
N ASN A 398 24.59 20.84 -20.46
CA ASN A 398 25.23 21.71 -21.46
C ASN A 398 24.25 22.25 -22.53
N GLY A 399 23.03 22.61 -22.12
CA GLY A 399 21.99 23.13 -23.01
C GLY A 399 21.13 22.07 -23.72
N SER A 400 21.49 20.79 -23.66
CA SER A 400 20.77 19.69 -24.29
C SER A 400 19.99 18.87 -23.25
N TRP A 401 18.77 18.42 -23.61
CA TRP A 401 17.97 17.55 -22.76
C TRP A 401 18.40 16.09 -22.93
N THR A 402 18.67 15.43 -21.80
CA THR A 402 19.08 14.02 -21.73
C THR A 402 18.05 13.23 -20.90
N PRO A 403 17.64 12.04 -21.31
CA PRO A 403 16.73 11.21 -20.53
C PRO A 403 17.30 10.88 -19.13
N LEU A 404 16.45 10.97 -18.11
CA LEU A 404 16.74 10.54 -16.73
C LEU A 404 15.93 9.32 -16.32
N GLY A 405 14.76 9.12 -16.92
CA GLY A 405 13.89 7.98 -16.65
C GLY A 405 12.48 8.18 -17.20
N GLU A 406 11.63 7.19 -17.01
CA GLU A 406 10.21 7.23 -17.36
C GLU A 406 9.38 6.54 -16.27
N GLY A 407 8.06 6.70 -16.32
CA GLY A 407 7.16 6.12 -15.33
C GLY A 407 5.69 6.21 -15.72
N SER A 408 4.82 5.79 -14.80
CA SER A 408 3.36 5.70 -14.96
C SER A 408 2.65 6.46 -13.84
N ALA A 409 1.94 5.77 -12.94
CA ALA A 409 1.25 6.38 -11.80
C ALA A 409 2.18 7.27 -10.96
N ILE A 410 1.68 8.46 -10.60
CA ILE A 410 2.35 9.38 -9.67
C ILE A 410 1.52 9.48 -8.39
N GLY A 411 0.24 9.82 -8.51
CA GLY A 411 -0.68 9.90 -7.38
C GLY A 411 -0.19 10.87 -6.31
N HIS A 412 -0.34 10.48 -5.03
CA HIS A 412 0.09 11.30 -3.90
C HIS A 412 1.60 11.60 -3.95
N LYS A 413 2.41 10.58 -4.25
CA LYS A 413 3.87 10.68 -4.31
C LYS A 413 4.51 9.56 -5.13
N ARG A 414 5.48 9.94 -5.96
CA ARG A 414 6.43 9.03 -6.61
C ARG A 414 7.86 9.45 -6.27
N ILE A 415 8.60 8.55 -5.62
CA ILE A 415 10.05 8.71 -5.42
C ILE A 415 10.75 7.90 -6.50
N GLN A 416 11.42 8.60 -7.42
CA GLN A 416 12.11 8.00 -8.55
C GLN A 416 13.61 8.32 -8.52
N PRO A 417 14.45 7.37 -8.08
CA PRO A 417 15.87 7.42 -8.35
C PRO A 417 16.17 7.57 -9.84
N VAL A 418 17.20 8.34 -10.16
CA VAL A 418 17.72 8.55 -11.52
C VAL A 418 19.23 8.29 -11.51
N GLY A 419 19.81 8.02 -12.68
CA GLY A 419 21.26 7.97 -12.81
C GLY A 419 21.87 9.31 -12.38
N PRO A 420 22.90 9.33 -11.50
CA PRO A 420 23.51 10.58 -11.06
C PRO A 420 23.96 11.46 -12.22
N ALA A 421 23.47 12.69 -12.26
CA ALA A 421 23.73 13.61 -13.37
C ALA A 421 23.91 15.05 -12.86
N VAL A 422 24.81 15.81 -13.51
CA VAL A 422 24.97 17.26 -13.26
C VAL A 422 24.13 18.02 -14.29
N VAL A 423 23.06 18.65 -13.83
CA VAL A 423 22.05 19.30 -14.68
C VAL A 423 21.81 20.73 -14.23
N ASP A 424 21.38 21.61 -15.13
CA ASP A 424 20.94 22.98 -14.79
C ASP A 424 19.41 23.14 -14.79
N ALA A 425 18.68 22.12 -15.25
CA ALA A 425 17.23 22.03 -15.22
C ALA A 425 16.76 20.57 -15.29
N VAL A 426 15.60 20.30 -14.73
CA VAL A 426 14.88 19.01 -14.85
C VAL A 426 13.49 19.27 -15.39
N ARG A 427 13.02 18.38 -16.25
CA ARG A 427 11.71 18.48 -16.89
C ARG A 427 10.99 17.16 -16.81
N ILE A 428 9.72 17.22 -16.45
CA ILE A 428 8.78 16.15 -16.67
C ILE A 428 7.95 16.47 -17.91
N THR A 429 7.78 15.47 -18.78
CA THR A 429 6.83 15.50 -19.89
C THR A 429 5.82 14.37 -19.69
N VAL A 430 4.56 14.73 -19.43
CA VAL A 430 3.45 13.79 -19.34
C VAL A 430 3.04 13.38 -20.75
N THR A 431 3.25 12.10 -21.07
CA THR A 431 3.02 11.53 -22.40
C THR A 431 1.63 10.93 -22.54
N LYS A 432 1.00 10.53 -21.43
CA LYS A 432 -0.40 10.09 -21.37
C LYS A 432 -1.04 10.56 -20.07
N ALA A 433 -2.26 11.08 -20.14
CA ALA A 433 -3.04 11.50 -18.98
C ALA A 433 -4.54 11.31 -19.23
N ALA A 434 -5.33 11.07 -18.18
CA ALA A 434 -6.79 11.02 -18.27
C ALA A 434 -7.46 12.41 -18.23
N ALA A 435 -6.76 13.41 -17.69
CA ALA A 435 -7.16 14.80 -17.70
C ALA A 435 -5.91 15.69 -17.73
N ALA A 436 -6.09 17.00 -17.90
CA ALA A 436 -4.97 17.96 -17.89
C ALA A 436 -4.13 17.80 -16.59
N PRO A 437 -2.84 17.45 -16.67
CA PRO A 437 -2.04 17.18 -15.47
C PRO A 437 -1.88 18.40 -14.58
N VAL A 438 -1.90 18.18 -13.26
CA VAL A 438 -1.61 19.18 -12.24
C VAL A 438 -0.60 18.59 -11.28
N LEU A 439 0.65 19.03 -11.39
CA LEU A 439 1.68 18.64 -10.45
C LEU A 439 1.69 19.59 -9.26
N ARG A 440 1.46 19.00 -8.08
CA ARG A 440 1.69 19.62 -6.77
C ARG A 440 3.18 19.84 -6.56
N THR A 441 4.02 18.86 -6.91
CA THR A 441 5.47 18.93 -6.71
C THR A 441 6.24 18.24 -7.84
N LEU A 442 7.27 18.90 -8.35
CA LEU A 442 8.45 18.34 -9.01
C LEU A 442 9.66 18.82 -8.21
N ALA A 443 10.34 17.91 -7.51
CA ALA A 443 11.49 18.21 -6.67
C ALA A 443 12.67 17.30 -7.00
N VAL A 444 13.89 17.82 -6.84
CA VAL A 444 15.13 17.06 -7.11
C VAL A 444 16.05 17.04 -5.91
N TYR A 445 16.77 15.94 -5.75
CA TYR A 445 17.61 15.65 -4.59
C TYR A 445 18.95 15.06 -5.03
N ASP A 446 19.95 15.26 -4.18
CA ASP A 446 21.21 14.52 -4.17
C ASP A 446 21.28 13.78 -2.83
N THR A 447 21.00 12.48 -2.87
CA THR A 447 21.00 11.64 -1.68
C THR A 447 22.41 11.14 -1.33
N GLY A 448 23.33 11.18 -2.29
CA GLY A 448 24.73 10.75 -2.15
C GLY A 448 24.92 9.23 -2.02
N VAL A 449 23.85 8.44 -2.13
CA VAL A 449 23.84 6.99 -1.92
C VAL A 449 22.98 6.31 -2.98
N ALA A 450 23.33 5.08 -3.33
CA ALA A 450 22.50 4.30 -4.24
C ALA A 450 21.12 4.03 -3.61
N PRO A 451 20.03 4.02 -4.39
CA PRO A 451 18.75 3.55 -3.89
C PRO A 451 18.82 2.04 -3.59
N PRO A 452 17.88 1.50 -2.79
CA PRO A 452 17.71 0.05 -2.66
C PRO A 452 17.62 -0.61 -4.05
N SER A 453 18.32 -1.72 -4.28
CA SER A 453 18.42 -2.34 -5.63
C SER A 453 17.08 -2.79 -6.20
N ASP A 454 16.07 -2.99 -5.34
CA ASP A 454 14.73 -3.44 -5.67
C ASP A 454 13.69 -2.30 -5.68
N TRP A 455 14.09 -1.03 -5.60
CA TRP A 455 13.17 0.12 -5.59
C TRP A 455 12.20 0.11 -6.80
N SER A 456 12.71 -0.28 -7.97
CA SER A 456 11.97 -0.42 -9.23
C SER A 456 11.68 -1.88 -9.57
N ALA A 457 11.87 -2.81 -8.63
CA ALA A 457 11.50 -4.19 -8.86
C ALA A 457 10.03 -4.23 -9.30
N ALA A 458 9.79 -4.95 -10.39
CA ALA A 458 8.45 -5.40 -10.70
C ALA A 458 7.91 -6.09 -9.46
N SER A 459 6.62 -5.87 -9.18
CA SER A 459 5.95 -6.50 -8.04
C SER A 459 6.26 -7.98 -8.06
N ALA A 460 7.06 -8.44 -7.09
CA ALA A 460 7.31 -9.86 -6.89
C ALA A 460 6.19 -10.45 -6.05
N LEU A 461 4.94 -10.18 -6.41
CA LEU A 461 3.81 -11.05 -6.06
C LEU A 461 3.99 -12.46 -6.68
N TRP A 462 5.16 -12.82 -7.20
CA TRP A 462 5.37 -13.77 -8.29
C TRP A 462 6.44 -14.80 -7.95
N SER A 463 6.00 -15.95 -7.45
CA SER A 463 6.56 -17.24 -7.86
C SER A 463 5.39 -18.20 -7.97
N HIS A 464 5.00 -18.53 -9.21
CA HIS A 464 4.01 -19.57 -9.45
C HIS A 464 4.56 -20.89 -8.91
N ASN A 465 3.89 -21.47 -7.91
CA ASN A 465 4.12 -22.85 -7.52
C ASN A 465 3.37 -23.75 -8.51
N LEU A 466 4.04 -24.73 -9.10
CA LEU A 466 3.34 -25.82 -9.77
C LEU A 466 2.63 -26.63 -8.68
N ILE A 467 1.31 -26.60 -8.67
CA ILE A 467 0.49 -27.26 -7.64
C ILE A 467 -0.21 -28.53 -8.14
N GLY A 468 -0.15 -28.80 -9.43
CA GLY A 468 -0.63 -30.05 -10.02
C GLY A 468 -0.82 -29.95 -11.52
N ASP A 469 -1.20 -31.09 -12.10
CA ASP A 469 -1.61 -31.18 -13.51
C ASP A 469 -3.12 -31.41 -13.59
N TRP A 470 -3.73 -31.05 -14.71
CA TRP A 470 -5.14 -31.28 -15.00
C TRP A 470 -5.29 -32.00 -16.34
N LYS A 471 -6.36 -32.80 -16.47
CA LYS A 471 -6.61 -33.66 -17.64
C LYS A 471 -8.09 -33.91 -17.86
N ASP A 472 -8.44 -34.37 -19.05
CA ASP A 472 -9.82 -34.61 -19.49
C ASP A 472 -10.74 -33.39 -19.27
N GLY A 473 -10.16 -32.18 -19.38
CA GLY A 473 -10.86 -30.91 -19.15
C GLY A 473 -11.26 -30.69 -17.69
N ARG A 474 -10.60 -31.33 -16.71
CA ARG A 474 -10.94 -31.22 -15.29
C ARG A 474 -9.71 -31.08 -14.41
N PHE A 475 -9.82 -30.32 -13.33
CA PHE A 475 -8.79 -30.19 -12.30
C PHE A 475 -9.38 -30.44 -10.90
N SER A 476 -8.53 -30.95 -10.01
CA SER A 476 -8.76 -31.06 -8.57
C SER A 476 -7.41 -30.94 -7.88
N LEU A 477 -7.20 -29.87 -7.14
CA LEU A 477 -5.90 -29.43 -6.66
C LEU A 477 -5.94 -29.26 -5.14
N ASP A 478 -4.94 -29.81 -4.46
CA ASP A 478 -4.72 -29.62 -3.04
C ASP A 478 -3.97 -28.29 -2.82
N LEU A 479 -4.59 -27.40 -2.05
CA LEU A 479 -4.06 -26.08 -1.75
C LEU A 479 -3.25 -26.07 -0.45
N HIS A 480 -3.37 -27.07 0.42
CA HIS A 480 -2.86 -27.03 1.79
C HIS A 480 -1.35 -26.73 1.89
N LYS A 481 -0.54 -27.26 0.97
CA LYS A 481 0.92 -27.01 0.98
C LYS A 481 1.33 -25.63 0.45
N TYR A 482 0.41 -24.93 -0.21
CA TYR A 482 0.70 -23.72 -0.97
C TYR A 482 -0.06 -22.50 -0.47
N VAL A 483 -1.18 -22.73 0.25
CA VAL A 483 -1.96 -21.75 0.98
C VAL A 483 -1.60 -21.87 2.46
N ASN A 484 -0.60 -21.10 2.88
CA ASN A 484 0.02 -21.16 4.20
C ASN A 484 -0.12 -19.85 4.99
N GLU A 485 -0.89 -18.90 4.47
CA GLU A 485 -1.20 -17.64 5.12
C GLU A 485 -2.50 -17.05 4.57
N ALA A 486 -3.10 -16.12 5.32
CA ALA A 486 -4.24 -15.37 4.83
C ALA A 486 -3.76 -14.39 3.74
N ALA A 487 -4.10 -14.67 2.49
CA ALA A 487 -3.73 -13.88 1.34
C ALA A 487 -4.67 -14.16 0.17
N GLN A 488 -4.62 -13.33 -0.86
CA GLN A 488 -5.19 -13.71 -2.14
C GLN A 488 -4.26 -14.73 -2.79
N TYR A 489 -4.80 -15.66 -3.55
CA TYR A 489 -4.03 -16.59 -4.36
C TYR A 489 -4.61 -16.61 -5.78
N GLN A 490 -3.76 -16.46 -6.78
CA GLN A 490 -4.15 -16.62 -8.17
C GLN A 490 -3.87 -18.05 -8.61
N LEU A 491 -4.92 -18.77 -8.98
CA LEU A 491 -4.82 -20.03 -9.69
C LEU A 491 -4.84 -19.75 -11.19
N ARG A 492 -3.79 -20.18 -11.88
CA ARG A 492 -3.72 -20.15 -13.33
C ARG A 492 -3.63 -21.55 -13.92
N LEU A 493 -4.48 -21.85 -14.89
CA LEU A 493 -4.46 -23.11 -15.63
C LEU A 493 -3.73 -22.91 -16.97
N VAL A 494 -2.59 -23.54 -17.13
CA VAL A 494 -1.78 -23.41 -18.36
C VAL A 494 -2.03 -24.64 -19.24
N PRO A 495 -2.69 -24.49 -20.41
CA PRO A 495 -2.94 -25.63 -21.29
C PRO A 495 -1.64 -26.15 -21.92
N ALA A 496 -1.48 -27.47 -22.00
CA ALA A 496 -0.39 -28.07 -22.77
C ALA A 496 -0.65 -27.96 -24.29
N GLU A 497 -1.92 -27.90 -24.67
CA GLU A 497 -2.42 -27.72 -26.03
C GLU A 497 -3.83 -27.13 -26.02
N GLY A 498 -4.19 -26.34 -27.04
CA GLY A 498 -5.46 -25.63 -27.12
C GLY A 498 -5.45 -24.26 -26.41
N THR A 499 -6.63 -23.66 -26.25
CA THR A 499 -6.80 -22.36 -25.59
C THR A 499 -7.97 -22.44 -24.63
N ILE A 500 -7.74 -22.12 -23.36
CA ILE A 500 -8.81 -22.07 -22.38
C ILE A 500 -9.71 -20.89 -22.71
N THR A 501 -11.00 -21.16 -22.82
CA THR A 501 -12.04 -20.17 -23.16
C THR A 501 -12.94 -19.87 -21.97
N GLU A 502 -13.01 -20.78 -21.00
CA GLU A 502 -13.79 -20.66 -19.78
C GLU A 502 -13.31 -21.70 -18.74
N ILE A 503 -13.43 -21.35 -17.46
CA ILE A 503 -13.39 -22.29 -16.33
C ILE A 503 -14.77 -22.25 -15.67
N LYS A 504 -15.37 -23.40 -15.39
CA LYS A 504 -16.72 -23.48 -14.80
C LYS A 504 -16.87 -24.64 -13.83
N ASP A 505 -18.04 -24.72 -13.20
CA ASP A 505 -18.38 -25.75 -12.20
C ASP A 505 -17.36 -25.79 -11.05
N ILE A 506 -16.90 -24.60 -10.63
CA ILE A 506 -15.79 -24.46 -9.69
C ILE A 506 -16.30 -24.71 -8.26
N SER A 507 -15.55 -25.52 -7.52
CA SER A 507 -15.77 -25.76 -6.10
C SER A 507 -14.48 -25.51 -5.33
N LEU A 508 -14.50 -24.49 -4.46
CA LEU A 508 -13.48 -24.25 -3.44
C LEU A 508 -14.00 -24.76 -2.10
N ILE A 509 -13.22 -25.62 -1.46
CA ILE A 509 -13.46 -26.14 -0.13
C ILE A 509 -12.27 -25.71 0.74
N LEU A 510 -12.53 -24.93 1.78
CA LEU A 510 -11.54 -24.60 2.81
C LEU A 510 -12.10 -25.10 4.15
N ASP A 511 -11.29 -25.81 4.92
CA ASP A 511 -11.66 -26.38 6.23
C ASP A 511 -12.95 -27.19 6.23
N GLY A 512 -13.14 -27.97 5.16
CA GLY A 512 -14.32 -28.82 4.97
C GLY A 512 -15.61 -28.06 4.62
N ALA A 513 -15.57 -26.73 4.46
CA ALA A 513 -16.71 -25.91 4.06
C ALA A 513 -16.55 -25.35 2.64
N SER A 514 -17.64 -25.29 1.88
CA SER A 514 -17.65 -24.68 0.55
C SER A 514 -17.57 -23.15 0.65
N GLN A 515 -16.65 -22.55 -0.10
CA GLN A 515 -16.35 -21.10 -0.03
C GLN A 515 -16.49 -20.40 -1.41
N PRO A 516 -17.66 -20.44 -2.07
CA PRO A 516 -17.80 -19.87 -3.41
C PRO A 516 -17.60 -18.35 -3.47
N LYS A 517 -17.78 -17.65 -2.35
CA LYS A 517 -17.60 -16.19 -2.26
C LYS A 517 -16.13 -15.75 -2.25
N LEU A 518 -15.23 -16.69 -1.97
CA LEU A 518 -13.79 -16.48 -1.96
C LEU A 518 -13.17 -16.80 -3.33
N LEU A 519 -14.00 -17.10 -4.34
CA LEU A 519 -13.56 -17.33 -5.71
C LEU A 519 -14.01 -16.20 -6.61
N LYS A 520 -13.09 -15.68 -7.41
CA LYS A 520 -13.39 -14.69 -8.45
C LYS A 520 -12.74 -15.08 -9.76
N HIS A 521 -13.41 -14.80 -10.86
CA HIS A 521 -12.77 -14.82 -12.18
C HIS A 521 -11.92 -13.57 -12.37
N VAL A 522 -10.80 -13.72 -13.06
CA VAL A 522 -9.98 -12.58 -13.47
C VAL A 522 -10.53 -12.02 -14.80
N PRO A 523 -10.99 -10.75 -14.85
CA PRO A 523 -11.56 -10.17 -16.06
C PRO A 523 -10.57 -10.19 -17.23
N GLY A 524 -10.98 -10.77 -18.37
CA GLY A 524 -10.13 -10.88 -19.56
C GLY A 524 -9.16 -12.07 -19.56
N HIS A 525 -9.12 -12.85 -18.48
CA HIS A 525 -8.24 -14.00 -18.31
C HIS A 525 -9.05 -15.28 -18.05
N PRO A 526 -9.50 -15.98 -19.11
CA PRO A 526 -10.37 -17.16 -18.98
C PRO A 526 -9.67 -18.36 -18.33
N ASP A 527 -8.35 -18.32 -18.19
CA ASP A 527 -7.49 -19.32 -17.59
C ASP A 527 -7.17 -19.08 -16.11
N GLU A 528 -7.73 -18.04 -15.49
CA GLU A 528 -7.31 -17.57 -14.17
C GLU A 528 -8.48 -17.38 -13.19
N LEU A 529 -8.21 -17.71 -11.92
CA LEU A 529 -9.11 -17.54 -10.78
C LEU A 529 -8.35 -16.86 -9.63
N ILE A 530 -9.03 -16.01 -8.88
CA ILE A 530 -8.58 -15.52 -7.58
C ILE A 530 -9.26 -16.32 -6.48
N ILE A 531 -8.47 -16.74 -5.50
CA ILE A 531 -8.85 -17.44 -4.28
C ILE A 531 -8.51 -16.51 -3.12
N ASP A 532 -9.52 -15.89 -2.50
CA ASP A 532 -9.34 -15.01 -1.35
C ASP A 532 -9.26 -15.84 -0.07
N VAL A 533 -8.07 -16.10 0.45
CA VAL A 533 -7.89 -16.85 1.70
C VAL A 533 -7.82 -15.86 2.85
N THR A 534 -8.90 -15.75 3.62
CA THR A 534 -9.03 -14.74 4.68
C THR A 534 -8.64 -15.27 6.07
N GLY A 535 -8.07 -16.47 6.16
CA GLY A 535 -7.65 -17.11 7.41
C GLY A 535 -6.98 -18.45 7.15
N LEU A 536 -6.07 -18.85 8.04
CA LEU A 536 -5.41 -20.16 7.99
C LEU A 536 -6.29 -21.24 8.59
N GLY A 537 -6.53 -22.29 7.84
CA GLY A 537 -7.02 -23.56 8.36
C GLY A 537 -6.29 -24.73 7.73
N ASP A 538 -6.47 -25.91 8.32
CA ASP A 538 -5.60 -27.07 8.11
C ASP A 538 -5.76 -27.75 6.73
N THR A 539 -6.79 -27.41 5.93
CA THR A 539 -7.06 -28.08 4.64
C THR A 539 -7.73 -27.17 3.60
N GLY A 540 -7.32 -27.29 2.32
CA GLY A 540 -7.97 -26.57 1.22
C GLY A 540 -7.91 -27.35 -0.10
N THR A 541 -9.01 -27.41 -0.86
CA THR A 541 -9.07 -28.06 -2.18
C THR A 541 -9.87 -27.20 -3.14
N ILE A 542 -9.40 -27.08 -4.38
CA ILE A 542 -10.14 -26.45 -5.47
C ILE A 542 -10.29 -27.40 -6.65
N SER A 543 -11.48 -27.45 -7.24
CA SER A 543 -11.78 -28.28 -8.40
C SER A 543 -12.69 -27.55 -9.39
N GLY A 544 -12.69 -28.00 -10.65
CA GLY A 544 -13.54 -27.43 -11.69
C GLY A 544 -13.32 -28.05 -13.06
N THR A 545 -14.04 -27.50 -14.05
CA THR A 545 -14.01 -27.92 -15.46
C THR A 545 -13.38 -26.82 -16.32
N VAL A 546 -12.49 -27.22 -17.24
CA VAL A 546 -11.79 -26.36 -18.20
C VAL A 546 -12.40 -26.55 -19.59
N ILE A 547 -12.73 -25.45 -20.27
CA ILE A 547 -13.31 -25.45 -21.61
C ILE A 547 -12.31 -24.92 -22.62
N GLY A 548 -12.15 -25.62 -23.75
CA GLY A 548 -11.27 -25.23 -24.86
C GLY A 548 -9.87 -25.86 -24.83
N ALA A 549 -9.54 -26.60 -23.76
CA ALA A 549 -8.33 -27.42 -23.67
C ALA A 549 -8.59 -28.65 -22.78
N THR A 550 -7.85 -29.73 -23.02
CA THR A 550 -8.11 -31.04 -22.37
C THR A 550 -7.10 -31.41 -21.30
N ARG A 551 -5.89 -30.84 -21.31
CA ARG A 551 -4.88 -31.07 -20.27
C ARG A 551 -3.91 -29.91 -20.14
N GLY A 552 -3.23 -29.84 -19.00
CA GLY A 552 -2.25 -28.80 -18.72
C GLY A 552 -1.75 -28.82 -17.29
N GLN A 553 -1.11 -27.73 -16.90
CA GLN A 553 -0.57 -27.52 -15.56
C GLN A 553 -1.41 -26.50 -14.80
N ALA A 554 -1.42 -26.60 -13.48
CA ALA A 554 -2.03 -25.64 -12.58
C ALA A 554 -0.94 -24.97 -11.75
N LEU A 555 -0.93 -23.66 -11.83
CA LEU A 555 0.01 -22.82 -11.13
C LEU A 555 -0.72 -22.02 -10.07
N LEU A 556 -0.21 -22.00 -8.85
CA LEU A 556 -0.76 -21.17 -7.78
C LEU A 556 0.26 -20.14 -7.35
N GLN A 557 -0.20 -18.90 -7.27
CA GLN A 557 0.60 -17.77 -6.87
C GLN A 557 -0.08 -17.13 -5.67
N LYS A 558 0.67 -16.89 -4.59
CA LYS A 558 0.20 -15.98 -3.55
C LYS A 558 0.28 -14.56 -4.11
N LEU A 559 -0.81 -13.82 -4.01
CA LEU A 559 -1.02 -12.47 -4.48
C LEU A 559 -0.81 -11.41 -3.40
#